data_AF-A0A7C2IEC4-F1
#
_entry.id   AF-A0A7C2IEC4-F1
#
_cell.length_a   1.000
_cell.length_b   1.000
_cell.length_c   1.000
_cell.angle_alpha   90.00
_cell.angle_beta   90.00
_cell.angle_gamma   90.00
#
_symmetry.space_group_name_H-M   'P 1'
#
loop_
_entity.id
_entity.type
_entity.pdbx_description
1 polymer ?
#
loop_
_entity_poly.entity_id
_entity_poly.type
_entity_poly.pdbx_seq_one_letter_code
_entity_poly.pdbx_strand_id
1 'polypeptide(L)'
;MIAFLGAILVQKAWAQAKGPADFEFAGGAQGKVVFSHEKHAAKNPKCTDCHVKVFKMTKGQRSAPKMADMEKGQSCGTCHDGKAAFSVKEQADCAKCHKKG
;
A
#
# COMPACT_ATOMS: atom_id res chain seq x y z
N MET A 1 -37.46 -38.77 1.15
CA MET A 1 -37.89 -38.03 -0.05
C MET A 1 -38.77 -36.86 0.37
N ILE A 2 -38.19 -35.68 0.64
CA ILE A 2 -38.81 -34.37 0.38
C ILE A 2 -37.64 -33.44 0.05
N ALA A 3 -37.63 -32.94 -1.18
CA ALA A 3 -36.63 -32.04 -1.73
C ALA A 3 -37.19 -30.61 -1.70
N PHE A 4 -36.44 -29.66 -1.12
CA PHE A 4 -36.45 -28.24 -1.46
C PHE A 4 -35.06 -27.70 -1.06
N LEU A 5 -34.16 -27.41 -2.00
CA LEU A 5 -34.09 -26.23 -2.88
C LEU A 5 -34.01 -24.89 -2.10
N GLY A 6 -32.84 -24.25 -2.20
CA GLY A 6 -32.63 -22.82 -1.97
C GLY A 6 -32.39 -22.46 -0.49
N ALA A 7 -31.38 -21.69 -0.11
CA ALA A 7 -30.73 -20.62 -0.84
C ALA A 7 -29.22 -20.64 -0.60
N ILE A 8 -28.47 -20.70 -1.70
CA ILE A 8 -27.13 -20.16 -1.79
C ILE A 8 -27.28 -18.67 -1.50
N LEU A 9 -26.96 -18.24 -0.28
CA LEU A 9 -26.74 -16.82 -0.03
C LEU A 9 -25.51 -16.45 -0.84
N VAL A 10 -25.78 -15.84 -1.98
CA VAL A 10 -24.84 -15.15 -2.86
C VAL A 10 -23.79 -14.48 -1.98
N GLN A 11 -22.59 -15.06 -1.99
CA GLN A 11 -21.40 -14.38 -1.52
C GLN A 11 -21.33 -13.10 -2.35
N LYS A 12 -21.77 -11.97 -1.78
CA LYS A 12 -21.38 -10.67 -2.29
C LYS A 12 -19.87 -10.65 -2.19
N ALA A 13 -19.21 -11.01 -3.29
CA ALA A 13 -17.82 -10.70 -3.49
C ALA A 13 -17.75 -9.19 -3.32
N TRP A 14 -17.20 -8.76 -2.18
CA TRP A 14 -16.90 -7.37 -1.92
C TRP A 14 -15.81 -7.04 -2.92
N ALA A 15 -16.21 -6.53 -4.08
CA ALA A 15 -15.29 -5.83 -4.96
C ALA A 15 -14.75 -4.68 -4.12
N GLN A 16 -13.53 -4.84 -3.63
CA GLN A 16 -12.84 -3.76 -2.96
C GLN A 16 -12.85 -2.59 -3.93
N ALA A 17 -13.34 -1.44 -3.46
CA ALA A 17 -13.32 -0.22 -4.26
C ALA A 17 -11.90 -0.04 -4.80
N LYS A 18 -11.77 0.09 -6.12
CA LYS A 18 -10.50 0.42 -6.76
C LYS A 18 -10.00 1.69 -6.07
N GLY A 19 -8.82 1.61 -5.45
CA GLY A 19 -8.21 2.75 -4.80
C GLY A 19 -8.04 3.92 -5.78
N PRO A 20 -7.79 5.13 -5.27
CA PRO A 20 -7.52 6.27 -6.13
C PRO A 20 -6.28 6.01 -7.00
N ALA A 21 -6.04 6.88 -7.98
CA ALA A 21 -4.88 6.78 -8.86
C ALA A 21 -3.56 6.63 -8.07
N ASP A 22 -2.59 5.99 -8.71
CA ASP A 22 -1.26 5.78 -8.14
C ASP A 22 -0.58 7.12 -7.82
N PHE A 23 0.25 7.11 -6.78
CA PHE A 23 0.89 8.31 -6.27
C PHE A 23 2.38 8.31 -6.61
N GLU A 24 2.85 9.42 -7.17
CA GLU A 24 4.27 9.58 -7.49
C GLU A 24 4.98 10.48 -6.48
N PHE A 25 6.16 10.04 -6.06
CA PHE A 25 7.15 10.82 -5.33
C PHE A 25 8.36 11.06 -6.23
N ALA A 26 8.90 12.28 -6.21
CA ALA A 26 10.06 12.64 -7.02
C ALA A 26 11.28 11.74 -6.75
N GLY A 27 11.44 11.28 -5.51
CA GLY A 27 12.47 10.32 -5.11
C GLY A 27 13.94 10.79 -5.26
N GLY A 28 14.14 12.05 -5.63
CA GLY A 28 15.45 12.71 -5.66
C GLY A 28 16.44 12.03 -6.60
N ALA A 29 17.71 11.98 -6.18
CA ALA A 29 18.81 11.40 -6.95
C ALA A 29 18.66 9.88 -7.17
N GLN A 30 17.82 9.22 -6.37
CA GLN A 30 17.59 7.79 -6.43
C GLN A 30 16.56 7.40 -7.51
N GLY A 31 15.80 8.37 -8.02
CA GLY A 31 14.76 8.16 -9.03
C GLY A 31 13.35 8.13 -8.46
N LYS A 32 12.36 8.27 -9.35
CA LYS A 32 10.95 8.40 -8.97
C LYS A 32 10.44 7.15 -8.25
N VAL A 33 9.53 7.34 -7.31
CA VAL A 33 8.85 6.26 -6.59
C VAL A 33 7.36 6.34 -6.89
N VAL A 34 6.79 5.25 -7.40
CA VAL A 34 5.34 5.15 -7.65
C VAL A 34 4.73 4.21 -6.61
N PHE A 35 3.84 4.74 -5.80
CA PHE A 35 2.99 3.95 -4.91
C PHE A 35 1.74 3.50 -5.67
N SER A 36 1.52 2.17 -5.71
CA SER A 36 0.36 1.59 -6.38
C SER A 36 -0.71 1.14 -5.41
N HIS A 37 -1.89 1.76 -5.46
CA HIS A 37 -3.02 1.35 -4.61
C HIS A 37 -3.45 -0.08 -4.92
N GLU A 38 -3.46 -0.46 -6.19
CA GLU A 38 -3.87 -1.81 -6.62
C GLU A 38 -2.98 -2.90 -6.02
N LYS A 39 -1.66 -2.74 -6.11
CA LYS A 39 -0.71 -3.72 -5.55
C LYS A 39 -0.81 -3.84 -4.04
N HIS A 40 -1.01 -2.71 -3.35
CA HIS A 40 -1.17 -2.73 -1.89
C HIS A 40 -2.53 -3.29 -1.48
N ALA A 41 -3.62 -2.91 -2.13
CA ALA A 41 -4.97 -3.40 -1.84
C ALA A 41 -5.13 -4.90 -2.13
N ALA A 42 -4.37 -5.45 -3.07
CA ALA A 42 -4.32 -6.89 -3.34
C ALA A 42 -3.66 -7.71 -2.21
N LYS A 43 -2.85 -7.07 -1.35
CA LYS A 43 -2.16 -7.73 -0.21
C LYS A 43 -2.75 -7.33 1.14
N ASN A 44 -3.10 -6.07 1.31
CA ASN A 44 -3.85 -5.57 2.45
C ASN A 44 -5.11 -4.82 1.96
N PRO A 45 -6.28 -5.48 2.00
CA PRO A 45 -7.49 -4.95 1.41
C PRO A 45 -8.18 -3.84 2.22
N LYS A 46 -7.80 -3.67 3.48
CA LYS A 46 -8.50 -2.78 4.41
C LYS A 46 -7.95 -1.36 4.28
N CYS A 47 -8.75 -0.47 3.70
CA CYS A 47 -8.38 0.94 3.54
C CYS A 47 -7.96 1.60 4.87
N THR A 48 -8.56 1.16 5.98
CA THR A 48 -8.32 1.67 7.33
C THR A 48 -6.96 1.28 7.93
N ASP A 49 -6.28 0.30 7.36
CA ASP A 49 -4.96 -0.13 7.82
C ASP A 49 -3.89 0.87 7.38
N CYS A 50 -4.11 1.54 6.24
CA CYS A 50 -3.25 2.62 5.75
C CYS A 50 -3.79 4.01 6.15
N HIS A 51 -5.10 4.21 6.07
CA HIS A 51 -5.73 5.52 6.26
C HIS A 51 -6.60 5.59 7.52
N VAL A 52 -6.64 6.69 8.26
CA VAL A 52 -5.76 7.88 8.15
C VAL A 52 -4.49 7.75 8.99
N LYS A 53 -4.24 6.54 9.55
CA LYS A 53 -3.21 6.28 10.56
C LYS A 53 -1.80 6.47 10.00
N VAL A 54 -1.50 5.82 8.86
CA VAL A 54 -0.18 5.89 8.22
C VAL A 54 -0.13 7.04 7.23
N PHE A 55 -1.15 7.14 6.37
CA PHE A 55 -1.27 8.17 5.35
C PHE A 55 -2.58 8.94 5.49
N LYS A 56 -2.55 10.25 5.26
CA LYS A 56 -3.79 11.03 5.10
C LYS A 56 -4.38 10.76 3.71
N MET A 57 -5.71 10.89 3.59
CA MET A 57 -6.39 10.69 2.31
C MET A 57 -6.24 11.89 1.36
N THR A 58 -5.79 13.05 1.87
CA THR A 58 -5.60 14.26 1.07
C THR A 58 -4.13 14.41 0.67
N LYS A 59 -3.89 14.58 -0.64
CA LYS A 59 -2.57 14.88 -1.19
C LYS A 59 -2.02 16.20 -0.62
N GLY A 60 -0.72 16.23 -0.29
CA GLY A 60 -0.02 17.45 0.13
C GLY A 60 -0.20 17.85 1.59
N GLN A 61 -0.99 17.12 2.40
CA GLN A 61 -1.11 17.38 3.85
C GLN A 61 0.15 17.00 4.66
N ARG A 62 1.13 16.35 4.04
CA ARG A 62 2.43 16.07 4.63
C ARG A 62 3.51 16.23 3.57
N SER A 63 4.69 16.68 4.01
CA SER A 63 5.91 16.60 3.19
C SER A 63 6.14 15.17 2.71
N ALA A 64 6.81 15.01 1.57
CA ALA A 64 7.16 13.71 1.04
C ALA A 64 7.86 12.85 2.11
N PRO A 65 7.55 11.54 2.20
CA PRO A 65 8.20 10.64 3.15
C PRO A 65 9.72 10.66 3.00
N LYS A 66 10.44 10.68 4.13
CA LYS A 66 11.90 10.61 4.17
C LYS A 66 12.32 9.19 4.54
N MET A 67 13.42 8.70 3.96
CA MET A 67 14.01 7.40 4.32
C MET A 67 14.31 7.29 5.82
N ALA A 68 14.89 8.33 6.42
CA ALA A 68 15.18 8.35 7.86
C ALA A 68 13.95 8.16 8.76
N ASP A 69 12.77 8.59 8.32
CA ASP A 69 11.51 8.39 9.05
C ASP A 69 10.99 6.96 8.81
N MET A 70 11.15 6.45 7.59
CA MET A 70 10.78 5.08 7.23
C MET A 70 11.62 4.04 8.00
N GLU A 71 12.91 4.29 8.20
CA GLU A 71 13.78 3.43 9.00
C GLU A 71 13.36 3.33 10.47
N LYS A 72 12.59 4.33 10.96
CA LYS A 72 11.98 4.39 12.29
C LYS A 72 10.55 3.85 12.32
N GLY A 73 10.10 3.19 11.25
CA GLY A 73 8.78 2.57 11.17
C GLY A 73 7.64 3.51 10.81
N GLN A 74 7.93 4.66 10.20
CA GLN A 74 6.90 5.60 9.73
C GLN A 74 6.64 5.46 8.23
N SER A 75 5.50 5.97 7.74
CA SER A 75 5.17 5.96 6.31
C SER A 75 5.28 4.55 5.71
N CYS A 76 6.07 4.36 4.64
CA CYS A 76 6.23 3.06 3.98
C CYS A 76 6.90 2.05 4.91
N GLY A 77 7.81 2.51 5.77
CA GLY A 77 8.51 1.68 6.76
C GLY A 77 7.62 1.13 7.87
N THR A 78 6.37 1.58 7.98
CA THR A 78 5.37 0.95 8.88
C THR A 78 5.17 -0.53 8.54
N CYS A 79 5.27 -0.89 7.25
CA CYS A 79 5.12 -2.26 6.76
C CYS A 79 6.36 -2.78 6.05
N HIS A 80 7.13 -1.90 5.40
CA HIS A 80 8.41 -2.26 4.77
C HIS A 80 9.53 -2.31 5.82
N ASP A 81 9.37 -3.20 6.79
CA ASP A 81 10.22 -3.36 7.98
C ASP A 81 11.03 -4.66 7.98
N GLY A 82 10.90 -5.48 6.93
CA GLY A 82 11.53 -6.79 6.80
C GLY A 82 10.71 -7.93 7.40
N LYS A 83 9.54 -7.64 7.98
CA LYS A 83 8.63 -8.64 8.57
C LYS A 83 7.32 -8.70 7.79
N ALA A 84 6.62 -7.57 7.65
CA ALA A 84 5.34 -7.52 6.94
C ALA A 84 5.54 -7.42 5.42
N ALA A 85 6.57 -6.69 5.00
CA ALA A 85 7.04 -6.61 3.62
C ALA A 85 8.56 -6.48 3.62
N PHE A 86 9.15 -6.45 2.42
CA PHE A 86 10.59 -6.24 2.27
C PHE A 86 11.02 -4.93 2.95
N SER A 87 12.22 -4.91 3.55
CA SER A 87 12.67 -3.80 4.39
C SER A 87 13.13 -2.60 3.56
N VAL A 88 12.83 -1.39 4.02
CA VAL A 88 13.36 -0.14 3.44
C VAL A 88 14.86 0.05 3.65
N LYS A 89 15.50 -0.76 4.51
CA LYS A 89 16.92 -0.66 4.86
C LYS A 89 17.83 -1.48 3.95
N GLU A 90 17.26 -2.42 3.20
CA GLU A 90 18.04 -3.35 2.39
C GLU A 90 18.45 -2.71 1.08
N GLN A 91 19.76 -2.60 0.85
CA GLN A 91 20.31 -1.95 -0.34
C GLN A 91 19.86 -2.64 -1.64
N ALA A 92 19.69 -3.97 -1.60
CA ALA A 92 19.18 -4.75 -2.72
C ALA A 92 17.74 -4.37 -3.12
N ASP A 93 16.99 -3.77 -2.21
CA ASP A 93 15.57 -3.47 -2.37
C ASP A 93 15.28 -2.02 -2.73
N CYS A 94 16.29 -1.14 -2.69
CA CYS A 94 16.18 0.25 -3.11
C CYS A 94 15.52 0.38 -4.50
N ALA A 95 15.92 -0.46 -5.45
CA ALA A 95 15.40 -0.47 -6.81
C ALA A 95 13.95 -0.98 -6.95
N LYS A 96 13.37 -1.59 -5.90
CA LYS A 96 11.96 -2.00 -5.90
C LYS A 96 11.03 -0.80 -5.89
N CYS A 97 11.42 0.28 -5.21
CA CYS A 97 10.67 1.53 -5.14
C CYS A 97 11.26 2.61 -6.04
N HIS A 98 12.57 2.82 -5.96
CA HIS A 98 13.27 3.88 -6.68
C HIS A 98 13.59 3.44 -8.09
N LYS A 99 12.81 3.94 -9.05
CA LYS A 99 13.05 3.73 -10.48
C LYS A 99 13.89 4.89 -11.00
N LYS A 100 15.17 4.62 -11.22
CA LYS A 100 16.00 5.50 -12.04
C LYS A 100 15.39 5.50 -13.44
N GLY A 101 15.07 6.70 -13.91
CA GLY A 101 14.67 6.92 -15.31
C GLY A 101 15.83 6.65 -16.24
#